data_AF-K1XER0-F1
#
_entry.id   AF-K1XER0-F1
#
_cell.length_a   1.000
_cell.length_b   1.000
_cell.length_c   1.000
_cell.angle_alpha   90.00
_cell.angle_beta   90.00
_cell.angle_gamma   90.00
#
_symmetry.space_group_name_H-M   'P 1'
#
loop_
_entity.id
_entity.type
_entity.pdbx_description
1 polymer ?
#
loop_
_entity_poly.entity_id
_entity_poly.type
_entity_poly.pdbx_seq_one_letter_code
_entity_poly.pdbx_strand_id
1 'polypeptide(L)'
;MRTDKQKAFALRLSGKSYRDISATLHIPKSTLSSWFSNVQLSEDVRNKINEKGRKKSIQLLLERNKKQTELAAKRNYKIRKESSEEIRDISSENLLLIGVALYWAEGHKKMLVRNGQEVTSHPVSLTNSDPVLVKVFLRFIREICNVDEDRIKASVRMFDHQNEQHVSDYWRGVTGIKKENFCKTYTGISKSSQGKRPYNRLPYGTIQIRVSDTKLFHRIIGLIEGLKKKCSYV
;
A
#
# COMPACT_ATOMS: atom_id res chain seq x y z
N MET A 1 22.96 -21.06 61.26
CA MET A 1 22.46 -21.27 59.88
C MET A 1 22.31 -19.90 59.21
N ARG A 2 22.75 -19.73 57.95
CA ARG A 2 22.58 -18.44 57.22
C ARG A 2 21.09 -18.12 57.07
N THR A 3 20.60 -17.11 57.79
CA THR A 3 19.22 -16.60 57.75
C THR A 3 18.76 -16.23 56.34
N ASP A 4 19.70 -15.78 55.51
CA ASP A 4 19.41 -15.32 54.15
C ASP A 4 19.11 -16.48 53.19
N LYS A 5 19.68 -17.67 53.46
CA LYS A 5 19.41 -18.88 52.69
C LYS A 5 17.96 -19.33 52.92
N GLN A 6 17.52 -19.40 54.17
CA GLN A 6 16.13 -19.80 54.49
C GLN A 6 15.12 -18.82 53.88
N LYS A 7 15.36 -17.51 53.98
CA LYS A 7 14.54 -16.48 53.34
C LYS A 7 14.51 -16.63 51.82
N ALA A 8 15.64 -16.92 51.18
CA ALA A 8 15.71 -17.15 49.74
C ALA A 8 14.90 -18.38 49.30
N PHE A 9 14.91 -19.47 50.07
CA PHE A 9 14.10 -20.66 49.81
C PHE A 9 12.60 -20.41 49.93
N ALA A 10 12.17 -19.72 51.00
CA ALA A 10 10.77 -19.34 51.16
C ALA A 10 10.26 -18.48 49.98
N LEU A 11 11.06 -17.48 49.56
CA LEU A 11 10.75 -16.66 48.39
C LEU A 11 10.70 -17.49 47.10
N ARG A 12 11.63 -18.43 46.92
CA ARG A 12 11.68 -19.29 45.73
C ARG A 12 10.45 -20.20 45.63
N LEU A 13 10.07 -20.85 46.72
CA LEU A 13 8.88 -21.72 46.80
C LEU A 13 7.57 -20.93 46.62
N SER A 14 7.53 -19.65 47.00
CA SER A 14 6.38 -18.78 46.75
C SER A 14 6.20 -18.34 45.27
N GLY A 15 7.13 -18.72 44.39
CA GLY A 15 7.11 -18.39 42.95
C GLY A 15 7.88 -17.13 42.57
N LYS A 16 8.90 -16.72 43.34
CA LYS A 16 9.81 -15.63 42.95
C LYS A 16 10.93 -16.15 42.04
N SER A 17 11.29 -15.37 41.02
CA SER A 17 12.42 -15.68 40.13
C SER A 17 13.76 -15.42 40.81
N TYR A 18 14.86 -15.96 40.29
CA TYR A 18 16.21 -15.65 40.79
C TYR A 18 16.50 -14.14 40.72
N ARG A 19 15.94 -13.45 39.72
CA ARG A 19 16.06 -11.98 39.59
C ARG A 19 15.31 -11.25 40.69
N ASP A 20 14.10 -11.70 41.04
CA ASP A 20 13.32 -11.09 42.12
C ASP A 20 14.02 -11.30 43.48
N ILE A 21 14.49 -12.52 43.76
CA ILE A 21 15.17 -12.86 45.03
C ILE A 21 16.49 -12.11 45.15
N SER A 22 17.27 -12.05 44.06
CA SER A 22 18.53 -11.30 44.00
C SER A 22 18.30 -9.81 44.25
N ALA A 23 17.23 -9.22 43.70
CA ALA A 23 16.88 -7.81 43.94
C ALA A 23 16.39 -7.55 45.38
N THR A 24 15.64 -8.47 45.99
CA THR A 24 15.15 -8.30 47.37
C THR A 24 16.25 -8.51 48.42
N LEU A 25 17.06 -9.56 48.27
CA LEU A 25 18.04 -9.96 49.28
C LEU A 25 19.46 -9.48 48.95
N HIS A 26 19.67 -8.83 47.81
CA HIS A 26 20.99 -8.39 47.31
C HIS A 26 22.01 -9.52 47.17
N ILE A 27 21.53 -10.75 46.97
CA ILE A 27 22.37 -11.95 46.81
C ILE A 27 22.71 -12.15 45.33
N PRO A 28 23.98 -12.45 44.98
CA PRO A 28 24.36 -12.77 43.60
C PRO A 28 23.58 -13.96 43.03
N LYS A 29 23.19 -13.88 41.76
CA LYS A 29 22.45 -14.96 41.08
C LYS A 29 23.24 -16.27 41.00
N SER A 30 24.57 -16.19 40.93
CA SER A 30 25.46 -17.37 40.97
C SER A 30 25.29 -18.14 42.28
N THR A 31 25.22 -17.43 43.42
CA THR A 31 24.96 -18.02 44.73
C THR A 31 23.57 -18.64 44.81
N LEU A 32 22.53 -17.96 44.29
CA LEU A 32 21.18 -18.52 44.22
C LEU A 32 21.11 -19.78 43.36
N SER A 33 21.82 -19.81 42.23
CA SER A 33 21.88 -20.98 41.34
C SER A 33 22.50 -22.19 42.04
N SER A 34 23.57 -21.98 42.82
CA SER A 34 24.19 -23.03 43.63
C SER A 34 23.24 -23.53 44.73
N TRP A 35 22.48 -22.64 45.38
CA TRP A 35 21.57 -23.04 46.45
C TRP A 35 20.33 -23.79 45.97
N PHE A 36 19.85 -23.46 44.77
CA PHE A 36 18.62 -24.02 44.22
C PHE A 36 18.85 -25.19 43.25
N SER A 37 20.10 -25.63 43.05
CA SER A 37 20.45 -26.67 42.07
C SER A 37 19.68 -27.98 42.26
N ASN A 38 19.40 -28.34 43.51
CA ASN A 38 18.73 -29.59 43.87
C ASN A 38 17.27 -29.40 44.28
N VAL A 39 16.70 -28.20 44.06
CA VAL A 39 15.32 -27.89 44.48
C VAL A 39 14.35 -28.24 43.36
N GLN A 40 13.52 -29.25 43.60
CA GLN A 40 12.38 -29.55 42.74
C GLN A 40 11.23 -28.61 43.08
N LEU A 41 10.80 -27.81 42.11
CA LEU A 41 9.64 -26.94 42.24
C LEU A 41 8.38 -27.68 41.77
N SER A 42 7.25 -27.42 42.41
CA SER A 42 5.96 -27.87 41.88
C SER A 42 5.66 -27.21 40.54
N GLU A 43 4.86 -27.91 39.73
CA GLU A 43 4.49 -27.45 38.40
C GLU A 43 3.78 -26.08 38.44
N ASP A 44 2.93 -25.85 39.45
CA ASP A 44 2.23 -24.57 39.65
C ASP A 44 3.20 -23.40 39.91
N VAL A 45 4.21 -23.64 40.75
CA VAL A 45 5.21 -22.62 41.10
C VAL A 45 6.10 -22.33 39.89
N ARG A 46 6.48 -23.36 39.13
CA ARG A 46 7.23 -23.24 37.89
C ARG A 46 6.45 -22.43 36.84
N ASN A 47 5.16 -22.75 36.65
CA ASN A 47 4.29 -22.04 35.72
C ASN A 47 4.08 -20.58 36.12
N LYS A 48 3.88 -20.29 37.41
CA LYS A 48 3.78 -18.92 37.92
C LYS A 48 5.02 -18.07 37.61
N ILE A 49 6.22 -18.65 37.77
CA ILE A 49 7.48 -17.97 37.43
C ILE A 49 7.60 -17.74 35.92
N ASN A 50 7.30 -18.78 35.12
CA ASN A 50 7.38 -18.72 33.66
C ASN A 50 6.39 -17.72 33.07
N GLU A 51 5.14 -17.71 33.54
CA GLU A 51 4.11 -16.77 33.09
C GLU A 51 4.48 -15.33 33.39
N LYS A 52 5.01 -15.05 34.60
CA LYS A 52 5.47 -13.70 34.95
C LYS A 52 6.61 -13.24 34.04
N GLY A 53 7.56 -14.13 33.75
CA GLY A 53 8.64 -13.87 32.80
C GLY A 53 8.13 -13.63 31.37
N ARG A 54 7.20 -14.47 30.91
CA ARG A 54 6.56 -14.39 29.59
C ARG A 54 5.78 -13.09 29.42
N LYS A 55 4.93 -12.73 30.40
CA LYS A 55 4.16 -11.47 30.40
C LYS A 55 5.08 -10.25 30.27
N LYS A 56 6.15 -10.20 31.07
CA LYS A 56 7.13 -9.12 31.00
C LYS A 56 7.87 -9.07 29.65
N SER A 57 8.25 -10.23 29.12
CA SER A 57 8.92 -10.32 27.81
C SER A 57 8.01 -9.82 26.69
N ILE A 58 6.75 -10.26 26.67
CA ILE A 58 5.74 -9.81 25.70
C ILE A 58 5.54 -8.29 25.82
N GLN A 59 5.40 -7.76 27.03
CA GLN A 59 5.23 -6.32 27.24
C GLN A 59 6.40 -5.51 26.67
N LEU A 60 7.64 -5.89 27.00
CA LEU A 60 8.84 -5.21 26.48
C LEU A 60 8.93 -5.30 24.94
N LEU A 61 8.53 -6.43 24.37
CA LEU A 61 8.51 -6.64 22.93
C LEU A 61 7.46 -5.76 22.26
N LEU A 62 6.26 -5.63 22.85
CA LEU A 62 5.21 -4.71 22.39
C LEU A 62 5.66 -3.25 22.46
N GLU A 63 6.27 -2.83 23.58
CA GLU A 63 6.80 -1.47 23.74
C GLU A 63 7.90 -1.17 22.73
N ARG A 64 8.84 -2.11 22.54
CA ARG A 64 9.90 -2.01 21.52
C ARG A 64 9.31 -1.90 20.12
N ASN A 65 8.36 -2.76 19.77
CA ASN A 65 7.73 -2.75 18.45
C ASN A 65 7.01 -1.43 18.20
N LYS A 66 6.24 -0.93 19.18
CA LYS A 66 5.58 0.37 19.08
C LYS A 66 6.57 1.51 18.82
N LYS A 67 7.68 1.53 19.58
CA LYS A 67 8.74 2.53 19.39
C LYS A 67 9.41 2.40 18.01
N GLN A 68 9.67 1.19 17.55
CA GLN A 68 10.25 0.96 16.23
C GLN A 68 9.31 1.39 15.11
N THR A 69 8.01 1.13 15.22
CA THR A 69 7.00 1.61 14.27
C THR A 69 6.98 3.13 14.21
N GLU A 70 7.04 3.81 15.35
CA GLU A 70 7.07 5.28 15.39
C GLU A 70 8.35 5.85 14.76
N LEU A 71 9.52 5.28 15.09
CA LEU A 71 10.79 5.69 14.51
C LEU A 71 10.84 5.44 12.99
N ALA A 72 10.30 4.31 12.54
CA ALA A 72 10.17 4.00 11.11
C ALA A 72 9.22 4.98 10.41
N ALA A 73 8.08 5.32 11.03
CA ALA A 73 7.14 6.30 10.47
C ALA A 73 7.80 7.69 10.32
N LYS A 74 8.53 8.16 11.34
CA LYS A 74 9.28 9.43 11.30
C LYS A 74 10.35 9.42 10.21
N ARG A 75 11.11 8.33 10.09
CA ARG A 75 12.13 8.15 9.05
C ARG A 75 11.50 8.16 7.65
N ASN A 76 10.43 7.40 7.47
CA ASN A 76 9.71 7.31 6.19
C ASN A 76 9.12 8.66 5.80
N TYR A 77 8.55 9.42 6.74
CA TYR A 77 8.06 10.77 6.49
C TYR A 77 9.19 11.70 6.01
N LYS A 78 10.33 11.69 6.72
CA LYS A 78 11.49 12.51 6.35
C LYS A 78 12.00 12.18 4.95
N ILE A 79 12.25 10.89 4.67
CA ILE A 79 12.72 10.44 3.35
C ILE A 79 11.73 10.84 2.25
N ARG A 80 10.43 10.61 2.46
CA ARG A 80 9.40 10.96 1.46
C ARG A 80 9.34 12.46 1.21
N LYS A 81 9.47 13.29 2.25
CA LYS A 81 9.48 14.75 2.11
C LYS A 81 10.69 15.20 1.32
N GLU A 82 11.88 14.77 1.71
CA GLU A 82 13.14 15.14 1.03
C GLU A 82 13.11 14.68 -0.43
N SER A 83 12.74 13.42 -0.71
CA SER A 83 12.68 12.92 -2.09
C SER A 83 11.55 13.54 -2.92
N SER A 84 10.50 14.07 -2.31
CA SER A 84 9.47 14.80 -3.06
C SER A 84 9.97 16.12 -3.62
N GLU A 85 10.99 16.72 -2.98
CA GLU A 85 11.61 17.98 -3.41
C GLU A 85 12.62 17.79 -4.56
N GLU A 86 13.02 16.53 -4.85
CA GLU A 86 13.90 16.21 -6.00
C GLU A 86 13.19 16.41 -7.34
N ILE A 87 11.86 16.25 -7.37
CA ILE A 87 11.04 16.49 -8.56
C ILE A 87 10.72 17.98 -8.65
N ARG A 88 11.36 18.64 -9.62
CA ARG A 88 11.11 20.05 -9.97
C ARG A 88 9.90 20.20 -10.89
N ASP A 89 9.71 21.40 -11.43
CA ASP A 89 8.66 21.70 -12.38
C ASP A 89 8.71 20.79 -13.62
N ILE A 90 7.53 20.37 -14.07
CA ILE A 90 7.36 19.46 -15.20
C ILE A 90 7.22 20.27 -16.49
N SER A 91 8.28 20.26 -17.31
CA SER A 91 8.27 20.78 -18.68
C SER A 91 7.39 19.93 -19.61
N SER A 92 7.10 20.44 -20.81
CA SER A 92 6.37 19.69 -21.84
C SER A 92 7.13 18.43 -22.30
N GLU A 93 8.46 18.48 -22.34
CA GLU A 93 9.31 17.31 -22.65
C GLU A 93 9.23 16.25 -21.56
N ASN A 94 9.25 16.67 -20.29
CA ASN A 94 9.05 15.76 -19.15
C ASN A 94 7.65 15.14 -19.22
N LEU A 95 6.62 15.94 -19.48
CA LEU A 95 5.24 15.47 -19.58
C LEU A 95 5.03 14.49 -20.74
N LEU A 96 5.71 14.68 -21.88
CA LEU A 96 5.72 13.73 -22.99
C LEU A 96 6.22 12.35 -22.52
N LEU A 97 7.38 12.31 -21.87
CA LEU A 97 7.97 11.05 -21.39
C LEU A 97 7.12 10.40 -20.29
N ILE A 98 6.63 11.18 -19.34
CA ILE A 98 5.74 10.72 -18.26
C ILE A 98 4.46 10.13 -18.84
N GLY A 99 3.80 10.83 -19.77
CA GLY A 99 2.56 10.39 -20.38
C GLY A 99 2.73 9.13 -21.22
N VAL A 100 3.83 9.03 -21.98
CA VAL A 100 4.19 7.84 -22.77
C VAL A 100 4.46 6.65 -21.86
N ALA A 101 5.27 6.82 -20.81
CA ALA A 101 5.55 5.77 -19.84
C ALA A 101 4.29 5.34 -19.07
N LEU A 102 3.45 6.29 -18.68
CA LEU A 102 2.18 6.03 -18.02
C LEU A 102 1.22 5.23 -18.91
N TYR A 103 1.08 5.61 -20.19
CA TYR A 103 0.27 4.82 -21.13
C TYR A 103 0.89 3.45 -21.41
N TRP A 104 2.21 3.35 -21.43
CA TRP A 104 2.87 2.07 -21.55
C TRP A 104 2.58 1.15 -20.37
N ALA A 105 2.54 1.66 -19.14
CA ALA A 105 2.19 0.89 -17.94
C ALA A 105 0.69 0.57 -17.86
N GLU A 106 -0.17 1.59 -17.90
CA GLU A 106 -1.59 1.53 -17.53
C GLU A 106 -2.56 1.59 -18.72
N GLY A 107 -2.07 1.99 -19.90
CA GLY A 107 -2.89 2.14 -21.09
C GLY A 107 -3.30 0.82 -21.74
N HIS A 108 -4.49 0.79 -22.32
CA HIS A 108 -4.96 -0.35 -23.11
C HIS A 108 -4.23 -0.38 -24.46
N LYS A 109 -3.39 -1.39 -24.66
CA LYS A 109 -2.56 -1.55 -25.88
C LYS A 109 -2.97 -2.74 -26.74
N LYS A 110 -3.94 -3.53 -26.27
CA LYS A 110 -4.34 -4.76 -26.96
C LYS A 110 -5.17 -4.39 -28.19
N MET A 111 -4.79 -4.95 -29.33
CA MET A 111 -5.58 -4.83 -30.54
C MET A 111 -6.95 -5.49 -30.32
N LEU A 112 -8.00 -4.77 -30.68
CA LEU A 112 -9.37 -5.23 -30.49
C LEU A 112 -9.66 -6.26 -31.58
N VAL A 113 -10.23 -7.41 -31.23
CA VAL A 113 -10.68 -8.43 -32.20
C VAL A 113 -12.19 -8.50 -32.13
N ARG A 114 -12.87 -8.44 -33.28
CA ARG A 114 -14.32 -8.64 -33.41
C ARG A 114 -14.56 -9.70 -34.46
N ASN A 115 -15.37 -10.71 -34.12
CA ASN A 115 -15.72 -11.82 -35.02
C ASN A 115 -14.50 -12.53 -35.64
N GLY A 116 -13.43 -12.71 -34.86
CA GLY A 116 -12.20 -13.36 -35.33
C GLY A 116 -11.28 -12.47 -36.19
N GLN A 117 -11.65 -11.21 -36.43
CA GLN A 117 -10.86 -10.26 -37.21
C GLN A 117 -10.34 -9.12 -36.33
N GLU A 118 -9.10 -8.71 -36.57
CA GLU A 118 -8.51 -7.54 -35.92
C GLU A 118 -9.22 -6.27 -36.39
N VAL A 119 -9.72 -5.51 -35.43
CA VAL A 119 -10.42 -4.24 -35.66
C VAL A 119 -9.37 -3.17 -35.87
N THR A 120 -9.46 -2.47 -36.99
CA THR A 120 -8.54 -1.36 -37.33
C THR A 120 -8.75 -0.10 -36.49
N SER A 121 -9.87 0.00 -35.77
CA SER A 121 -10.18 1.10 -34.86
C SER A 121 -9.63 0.85 -33.46
N HIS A 122 -8.68 1.68 -33.03
CA HIS A 122 -8.05 1.59 -31.71
C HIS A 122 -8.26 2.88 -30.94
N PRO A 123 -8.98 2.86 -29.81
CA PRO A 123 -9.07 4.02 -28.94
C PRO A 123 -7.82 4.11 -28.06
N VAL A 124 -7.42 5.34 -27.75
CA VAL A 124 -6.51 5.60 -26.63
C VAL A 124 -7.33 5.50 -25.36
N SER A 125 -7.02 4.54 -24.48
CA SER A 125 -7.75 4.41 -23.22
C SER A 125 -6.87 4.00 -22.05
N LEU A 126 -7.18 4.55 -20.88
CA LEU A 126 -6.51 4.27 -19.61
C LEU A 126 -7.59 4.15 -18.53
N THR A 127 -7.48 3.13 -17.69
CA THR A 127 -8.43 2.89 -16.58
C THR A 127 -7.68 2.85 -15.26
N ASN A 128 -8.04 3.71 -14.31
CA ASN A 128 -7.38 3.76 -13.01
C ASN A 128 -8.31 4.28 -11.90
N SER A 129 -7.97 4.02 -10.63
CA SER A 129 -8.70 4.54 -9.46
C SER A 129 -8.02 5.74 -8.79
N ASP A 130 -6.75 5.99 -9.08
CA ASP A 130 -6.01 7.12 -8.51
C ASP A 130 -6.37 8.42 -9.25
N PRO A 131 -6.97 9.41 -8.55
CA PRO A 131 -7.41 10.66 -9.18
C PRO A 131 -6.24 11.51 -9.70
N VAL A 132 -5.07 11.47 -9.06
CA VAL A 132 -3.91 12.25 -9.49
C VAL A 132 -3.32 11.64 -10.76
N LEU A 133 -3.20 10.31 -10.82
CA LEU A 133 -2.75 9.60 -12.02
C LEU A 133 -3.65 9.88 -13.23
N VAL A 134 -4.97 9.87 -13.02
CA VAL A 134 -5.95 10.21 -14.07
C VAL A 134 -5.77 11.65 -14.54
N LYS A 135 -5.54 12.61 -13.63
CA LYS A 135 -5.26 14.02 -14.01
C LYS A 135 -3.96 14.14 -14.81
N VAL A 136 -2.89 13.44 -14.45
CA VAL A 136 -1.64 13.45 -15.23
C VAL A 136 -1.88 12.91 -16.63
N PHE A 137 -2.64 11.82 -16.76
CA PHE A 137 -3.00 11.30 -18.07
C PHE A 137 -3.83 12.29 -18.90
N LEU A 138 -4.84 12.93 -18.30
CA LEU A 138 -5.62 13.97 -18.96
C LEU A 138 -4.75 15.16 -19.38
N ARG A 139 -3.81 15.57 -18.52
CA ARG A 139 -2.84 16.62 -18.83
C ARG A 139 -2.00 16.27 -20.05
N PHE A 140 -1.46 15.05 -20.12
CA PHE A 140 -0.75 14.55 -21.28
C PHE A 140 -1.61 14.57 -22.56
N ILE A 141 -2.84 14.08 -22.48
CA ILE A 141 -3.76 14.03 -23.63
C ILE A 141 -4.15 15.44 -24.11
N ARG A 142 -4.35 16.39 -23.20
CA ARG A 142 -4.70 17.78 -23.52
C ARG A 142 -3.50 18.58 -24.04
N GLU A 143 -2.38 18.56 -23.32
CA GLU A 143 -1.23 19.44 -23.59
C GLU A 143 -0.24 18.87 -24.64
N ILE A 144 -0.05 17.55 -24.68
CA ILE A 144 0.97 16.91 -25.55
C ILE A 144 0.34 16.24 -26.78
N CYS A 145 -0.87 15.72 -26.62
CA CYS A 145 -1.62 15.12 -27.72
C CYS A 145 -2.60 16.09 -28.38
N ASN A 146 -2.84 17.27 -27.81
CA ASN A 146 -3.73 18.30 -28.33
C ASN A 146 -5.13 17.76 -28.67
N VAL A 147 -5.70 16.94 -27.77
CA VAL A 147 -7.04 16.37 -27.97
C VAL A 147 -8.10 17.34 -27.45
N ASP A 148 -9.07 17.65 -28.30
CA ASP A 148 -10.22 18.48 -27.95
C ASP A 148 -11.11 17.82 -26.89
N GLU A 149 -11.67 18.64 -26.00
CA GLU A 149 -12.40 18.15 -24.81
C GLU A 149 -13.66 17.34 -25.16
N ASP A 150 -14.32 17.62 -26.28
CA ASP A 150 -15.49 16.89 -26.79
C ASP A 150 -15.18 15.43 -27.18
N ARG A 151 -13.92 15.17 -27.54
CA ARG A 151 -13.42 13.84 -27.92
C ARG A 151 -13.00 12.98 -26.73
N ILE A 152 -12.82 13.60 -25.56
CA ILE A 152 -12.47 12.91 -24.32
C ILE A 152 -13.74 12.39 -23.67
N LYS A 153 -13.91 11.07 -23.64
CA LYS A 153 -15.03 10.40 -22.97
C LYS A 153 -14.56 9.74 -21.68
N ALA A 154 -15.46 9.69 -20.70
CA ALA A 154 -15.24 9.01 -19.43
C ALA A 154 -16.30 7.93 -19.21
N SER A 155 -15.92 6.78 -18.66
CA SER A 155 -16.88 5.81 -18.13
C SER A 155 -16.39 5.31 -16.78
N VAL A 156 -17.31 5.10 -15.84
CA VAL A 156 -16.94 4.66 -14.50
C VAL A 156 -17.40 3.23 -14.29
N ARG A 157 -16.50 2.41 -13.76
CA ARG A 157 -16.83 1.11 -13.19
C ARG A 157 -16.96 1.26 -11.69
N MET A 158 -18.14 0.93 -11.16
CA MET A 158 -18.49 1.03 -9.75
C MET A 158 -18.94 -0.33 -9.18
N PHE A 159 -19.19 -0.37 -7.87
CA PHE A 159 -19.67 -1.52 -7.14
C PHE A 159 -21.13 -1.33 -6.73
N ASP A 160 -21.86 -2.43 -6.53
CA ASP A 160 -23.32 -2.41 -6.30
C ASP A 160 -23.74 -1.62 -5.06
N HIS A 161 -22.87 -1.51 -4.05
CA HIS A 161 -23.12 -0.75 -2.83
C HIS A 161 -22.92 0.76 -2.98
N GLN A 162 -22.46 1.23 -4.14
CA GLN A 162 -22.12 2.63 -4.37
C GLN A 162 -23.28 3.37 -5.03
N ASN A 163 -23.40 4.67 -4.75
CA ASN A 163 -24.36 5.55 -5.42
C ASN A 163 -23.76 6.10 -6.73
N GLU A 164 -24.42 5.84 -7.86
CA GLU A 164 -23.95 6.21 -9.20
C GLU A 164 -23.74 7.72 -9.36
N GLN A 165 -24.69 8.52 -8.85
CA GLN A 165 -24.63 9.97 -8.95
C GLN A 165 -23.44 10.52 -8.15
N HIS A 166 -23.25 10.05 -6.92
CA HIS A 166 -22.13 10.45 -6.07
C HIS A 166 -20.77 10.12 -6.70
N VAL A 167 -20.62 8.90 -7.22
CA VAL A 167 -19.38 8.47 -7.90
C VAL A 167 -19.12 9.28 -9.16
N SER A 168 -20.16 9.54 -9.95
CA SER A 168 -20.05 10.32 -11.19
C SER A 168 -19.67 11.77 -10.89
N ASP A 169 -20.29 12.40 -9.89
CA ASP A 169 -19.98 13.78 -9.50
C ASP A 169 -18.56 13.92 -8.94
N TYR A 170 -18.09 12.95 -8.15
CA TYR A 170 -16.69 12.90 -7.74
C TYR A 170 -15.75 12.91 -8.95
N TRP A 171 -15.95 12.00 -9.92
CA TRP A 171 -15.07 11.92 -11.08
C TRP A 171 -15.18 13.12 -12.02
N ARG A 172 -16.36 13.74 -12.14
CA ARG A 172 -16.52 15.02 -12.84
C ARG A 172 -15.70 16.11 -12.19
N GLY A 173 -15.73 16.21 -10.86
CA GLY A 173 -14.90 17.16 -10.11
C GLY A 173 -13.41 16.90 -10.26
N VAL A 174 -12.98 15.64 -10.32
CA VAL A 174 -11.57 15.26 -10.51
C VAL A 174 -11.07 15.57 -11.92
N THR A 175 -11.88 15.28 -12.95
CA THR A 175 -11.44 15.28 -14.36
C THR A 175 -11.75 16.57 -15.11
N GLY A 176 -12.76 17.32 -14.67
CA GLY A 176 -13.30 18.48 -15.39
C GLY A 176 -14.07 18.13 -16.66
N ILE A 177 -14.27 16.84 -16.95
CA ILE A 177 -14.98 16.38 -18.16
C ILE A 177 -16.47 16.72 -18.02
N LYS A 178 -17.05 17.24 -19.10
CA LYS A 178 -18.47 17.62 -19.15
C LYS A 178 -19.39 16.40 -19.00
N LYS A 179 -20.59 16.60 -18.44
CA LYS A 179 -21.54 15.51 -18.16
C LYS A 179 -21.92 14.73 -19.43
N GLU A 180 -22.01 15.41 -20.57
CA GLU A 180 -22.38 14.83 -21.86
C GLU A 180 -21.31 13.86 -22.40
N ASN A 181 -20.09 13.96 -21.87
CA ASN A 181 -18.97 13.09 -22.20
C ASN A 181 -18.79 11.92 -21.21
N PHE A 182 -19.61 11.85 -20.16
CA PHE A 182 -19.68 10.67 -19.30
C PHE A 182 -20.62 9.64 -19.92
N CYS A 183 -20.04 8.54 -20.38
CA CYS A 183 -20.76 7.37 -20.83
C CYS A 183 -21.36 6.59 -19.64
N LYS A 184 -22.24 5.64 -19.96
CA LYS A 184 -22.92 4.77 -18.99
C LYS A 184 -21.94 4.18 -17.98
N THR A 185 -22.29 4.22 -16.69
CA THR A 185 -21.54 3.54 -15.65
C THR A 185 -21.77 2.03 -15.70
N TYR A 186 -20.77 1.28 -15.24
CA TYR A 186 -20.81 -0.17 -15.20
C TYR A 186 -20.68 -0.65 -13.77
N THR A 187 -21.67 -1.39 -13.28
CA THR A 187 -21.58 -2.15 -12.04
C THR A 187 -20.99 -3.52 -12.31
N GLY A 188 -20.02 -3.96 -11.49
CA GLY A 188 -19.58 -5.35 -11.56
C GLY A 188 -18.41 -5.69 -10.66
N ILE A 189 -18.59 -6.72 -9.85
CA ILE A 189 -17.55 -7.31 -9.02
C ILE A 189 -16.49 -7.96 -9.92
N SER A 190 -15.21 -7.73 -9.60
CA SER A 190 -14.15 -8.46 -10.30
C SER A 190 -14.24 -9.95 -9.98
N LYS A 191 -14.41 -10.79 -11.02
CA LYS A 191 -14.35 -12.25 -10.91
C LYS A 191 -13.04 -12.71 -10.24
N SER A 192 -11.94 -11.98 -10.38
CA SER A 192 -10.67 -12.33 -9.73
C SER A 192 -10.62 -11.97 -8.24
N SER A 193 -11.45 -11.03 -7.78
CA SER A 193 -11.47 -10.61 -6.38
C SER A 193 -12.26 -11.55 -5.48
N GLN A 194 -13.24 -12.30 -6.03
CA GLN A 194 -14.06 -13.28 -5.29
C GLN A 194 -14.60 -12.76 -3.94
N GLY A 195 -14.89 -11.45 -3.84
CA GLY A 195 -15.32 -10.81 -2.58
C GLY A 195 -14.28 -10.74 -1.44
N LYS A 196 -13.04 -11.21 -1.65
CA LYS A 196 -12.00 -11.29 -0.60
C LYS A 196 -11.35 -9.95 -0.24
N ARG A 197 -11.59 -8.90 -1.02
CA ARG A 197 -11.02 -7.57 -0.79
C ARG A 197 -12.02 -6.72 0.03
N PRO A 198 -11.54 -5.80 0.89
CA PRO A 198 -12.43 -4.88 1.59
C PRO A 198 -13.35 -4.16 0.61
N TYR A 199 -14.66 -4.15 0.90
CA TYR A 199 -15.67 -3.62 -0.01
C TYR A 199 -15.46 -2.13 -0.33
N ASN A 200 -14.91 -1.38 0.63
CA ASN A 200 -14.68 0.07 0.56
C ASN A 200 -13.30 0.47 0.00
N ARG A 201 -12.50 -0.46 -0.52
CA ARG A 201 -11.13 -0.18 -0.98
C ARG A 201 -11.09 0.85 -2.12
N LEU A 202 -12.12 0.90 -2.94
CA LEU A 202 -12.26 1.80 -4.09
C LEU A 202 -13.56 2.59 -3.95
N PRO A 203 -13.61 3.60 -3.06
CA PRO A 203 -14.86 4.29 -2.70
C PRO A 203 -15.54 5.01 -3.87
N TYR A 204 -14.80 5.26 -4.95
CA TYR A 204 -15.29 5.86 -6.19
C TYR A 204 -15.12 4.95 -7.42
N GLY A 205 -14.84 3.65 -7.20
CA GLY A 205 -14.60 2.72 -8.30
C GLY A 205 -13.34 3.05 -9.11
N THR A 206 -13.38 2.75 -10.41
CA THR A 206 -12.32 3.09 -11.38
C THR A 206 -12.92 3.85 -12.54
N ILE A 207 -12.24 4.89 -13.01
CA ILE A 207 -12.62 5.61 -14.23
C ILE A 207 -11.79 5.13 -15.41
N GLN A 208 -12.42 4.97 -16.55
CA GLN A 208 -11.79 4.83 -17.85
C GLN A 208 -11.90 6.15 -18.59
N ILE A 209 -10.76 6.72 -18.96
CA ILE A 209 -10.66 7.81 -19.94
C ILE A 209 -10.46 7.17 -21.32
N ARG A 210 -11.21 7.65 -22.31
CA ARG A 210 -11.20 7.12 -23.67
C ARG A 210 -11.23 8.25 -24.71
N VAL A 211 -10.32 8.17 -25.68
CA VAL A 211 -10.30 9.00 -26.88
C VAL A 211 -10.36 8.08 -28.09
N SER A 212 -11.41 8.19 -28.90
CA SER A 212 -11.58 7.40 -30.12
C SER A 212 -10.76 8.01 -31.26
N ASP A 213 -9.47 7.70 -31.30
CA ASP A 213 -8.52 8.18 -32.31
C ASP A 213 -7.43 7.14 -32.59
N THR A 214 -7.59 6.41 -33.70
CA THR A 214 -6.63 5.39 -34.13
C THR A 214 -5.26 5.99 -34.47
N LYS A 215 -5.22 7.17 -35.09
CA LYS A 215 -3.95 7.81 -35.47
C LYS A 215 -3.17 8.19 -34.22
N LEU A 216 -3.84 8.77 -33.23
CA LEU A 216 -3.25 9.09 -31.95
C LEU A 216 -2.78 7.83 -31.20
N PHE A 217 -3.57 6.76 -31.23
CA PHE A 217 -3.17 5.47 -30.65
C PHE A 217 -1.83 5.00 -31.23
N HIS A 218 -1.70 4.91 -32.56
CA HIS A 218 -0.45 4.49 -33.18
C HIS A 218 0.70 5.48 -32.96
N ARG A 219 0.42 6.80 -32.90
CA ARG A 219 1.43 7.78 -32.49
C ARG A 219 1.98 7.47 -31.10
N ILE A 220 1.11 7.19 -30.13
CA ILE A 220 1.54 6.84 -28.77
C ILE A 220 2.32 5.52 -28.76
N ILE A 221 1.88 4.50 -29.51
CA ILE A 221 2.64 3.24 -29.65
C ILE A 221 4.03 3.50 -30.23
N GLY A 222 4.15 4.32 -31.28
CA GLY A 222 5.45 4.70 -31.85
C GLY A 222 6.35 5.45 -30.86
N LEU A 223 5.78 6.34 -30.04
CA LEU A 223 6.51 7.01 -28.95
C LEU A 223 7.02 6.00 -27.91
N ILE A 224 6.22 4.99 -27.55
CA ILE A 224 6.65 3.91 -26.64
C ILE A 224 7.80 3.11 -27.24
N GLU A 225 7.73 2.77 -28.53
CA GLU A 225 8.82 2.08 -29.22
C GLU A 225 10.10 2.91 -29.25
N GLY A 226 9.98 4.21 -29.52
CA GLY A 226 11.09 5.16 -29.44
C GLY A 226 11.73 5.19 -28.05
N LEU A 227 10.91 5.30 -27.00
CA LEU A 227 11.36 5.29 -25.61
C LEU A 227 12.09 3.98 -25.27
N LYS A 228 11.50 2.82 -25.60
CA LYS A 228 12.12 1.51 -25.41
C LYS A 228 13.48 1.44 -26.08
N LYS A 229 13.57 1.79 -27.37
CA LYS A 229 14.84 1.76 -28.11
C LYS A 229 15.91 2.60 -27.43
N LYS A 230 15.56 3.79 -26.94
CA LYS A 230 16.52 4.70 -26.26
C LYS A 230 16.92 4.22 -24.87
N CYS A 231 16.06 3.50 -24.15
CA CYS A 231 16.35 2.94 -22.82
C CYS A 231 16.97 1.54 -22.86
N SER A 232 16.83 0.79 -23.96
CA SER A 232 17.37 -0.57 -24.11
C SER A 232 18.85 -0.62 -24.46
N TYR A 233 19.51 0.51 -24.73
CA TYR A 233 20.97 0.57 -24.83
C TYR A 233 21.56 0.94 -23.47
N VAL A 234 21.76 -0.09 -22.65
CA VAL A 234 22.71 -0.13 -21.52
C VAL A 234 23.37 -1.50 -21.54
#